data_AF-A0A2N1SEW7-F1
#
_entry.id   AF-A0A2N1SEW7-F1
#
_cell.length_a   1.000
_cell.length_b   1.000
_cell.length_c   1.000
_cell.angle_alpha   90.00
_cell.angle_beta   90.00
_cell.angle_gamma   90.00
#
_symmetry.space_group_name_H-M   'P 1'
#
loop_
_entity.id
_entity.type
_entity.pdbx_description
1 polymer ?
#
loop_
_entity_poly.entity_id
_entity_poly.type
_entity_poly.pdbx_seq_one_letter_code
_entity_poly.pdbx_strand_id
1 'polypeptide(L)'
;METVVATETAAQMWTIVVAGISTVFLCLLSLVVMIGIFKLIFVRAPKAGPAVASAVASTAVASPSPNGVDGSVVAAIVAAIASASGVPASSLRIASIERSGFNTPAWGHVDRA
;
A
#
# COMPACT_ATOMS: atom_id res chain seq x y z
N MET A 1 47.52 -2.05 34.50
CA MET A 1 47.40 -1.13 33.35
C MET A 1 46.80 -1.84 32.14
N GLU A 2 47.20 -3.07 31.82
CA GLU A 2 46.65 -3.85 30.68
C GLU A 2 45.15 -4.15 30.76
N THR A 3 44.60 -4.41 31.97
CA THR A 3 43.16 -4.68 32.15
C THR A 3 42.27 -3.45 31.92
N VAL A 4 42.79 -2.25 32.17
CA VAL A 4 42.08 -0.98 31.94
C VAL A 4 41.96 -0.71 30.43
N VAL A 5 43.04 -0.95 29.68
CA VAL A 5 43.07 -0.80 28.22
C VAL A 5 42.12 -1.78 27.52
N ALA A 6 41.98 -3.00 28.04
CA ALA A 6 41.01 -3.98 27.52
C ALA A 6 39.55 -3.54 27.73
N THR A 7 39.23 -2.92 28.86
CA THR A 7 37.87 -2.39 29.12
C THR A 7 37.56 -1.14 28.30
N GLU A 8 38.54 -0.26 28.07
CA GLU A 8 38.38 0.93 27.23
C GLU A 8 38.12 0.55 25.76
N THR A 9 38.83 -0.45 25.24
CA THR A 9 38.63 -0.96 23.88
C THR A 9 37.27 -1.65 23.71
N ALA A 10 36.82 -2.46 24.68
CA ALA A 10 35.50 -3.07 24.67
C ALA A 10 34.36 -2.03 24.71
N ALA A 11 34.51 -0.99 25.53
CA ALA A 11 33.56 0.13 25.58
C ALA A 11 33.51 0.89 24.23
N GLN A 12 34.67 1.12 23.61
CA GLN A 12 34.74 1.79 22.31
C GLN A 12 34.10 0.95 21.19
N MET A 13 34.34 -0.36 21.16
CA MET A 13 33.67 -1.29 20.24
C MET A 13 32.15 -1.27 20.42
N TRP A 14 31.69 -1.31 21.67
CA TRP A 14 30.26 -1.23 21.98
C TRP A 14 29.63 0.09 21.51
N THR A 15 30.30 1.22 21.71
CA THR A 15 29.80 2.52 21.23
C THR A 15 29.68 2.60 19.72
N ILE A 16 30.63 2.03 18.95
CA ILE A 16 30.55 1.97 17.48
C ILE A 16 29.34 1.13 17.06
N VAL A 17 29.12 -0.03 17.70
CA VAL A 17 27.99 -0.92 17.37
C VAL A 17 26.67 -0.24 17.67
N VAL A 18 26.53 0.40 18.83
CA VAL A 18 25.32 1.14 19.22
C VAL A 18 25.08 2.33 18.30
N ALA A 19 26.12 3.11 17.98
CA ALA A 19 26.02 4.23 17.05
C ALA A 19 25.59 3.75 15.66
N GLY A 20 26.16 2.64 15.17
CA GLY A 20 25.79 2.00 13.91
C GLY A 20 24.34 1.53 13.86
N ILE A 21 23.90 0.76 14.86
CA ILE A 21 22.50 0.31 14.95
C ILE A 21 21.55 1.52 15.03
N SER A 22 21.90 2.54 15.83
CA SER A 22 21.06 3.71 16.00
C SER A 22 20.93 4.51 14.72
N THR A 23 22.02 4.71 13.97
CA THR A 23 21.99 5.52 12.75
C THR A 23 21.19 4.84 11.64
N VAL A 24 21.31 3.51 11.53
CA VAL A 24 20.50 2.74 10.56
C VAL A 24 19.03 2.76 10.98
N PHE A 25 18.74 2.60 12.27
CA PHE A 25 17.37 2.67 12.79
C PHE A 25 16.73 4.05 12.57
N LEU A 26 17.45 5.14 12.88
CA LEU A 26 16.97 6.50 12.62
C LEU A 26 16.76 6.75 11.12
N CYS A 27 17.64 6.25 10.26
CA CYS A 27 17.50 6.39 8.81
C CYS A 27 16.23 5.70 8.31
N LEU A 28 16.01 4.44 8.71
CA LEU A 28 14.80 3.70 8.34
C LEU A 28 13.53 4.34 8.92
N LEU A 29 13.57 4.77 10.19
CA LEU A 29 12.45 5.45 10.84
C LEU A 29 12.10 6.76 10.11
N SER A 30 13.12 7.55 9.73
CA SER A 30 12.95 8.79 8.99
C SER A 30 12.26 8.55 7.64
N LEU A 31 12.65 7.51 6.90
CA LEU A 31 11.99 7.13 5.65
C LEU A 31 10.52 6.76 5.86
N VAL A 32 10.20 5.94 6.87
CA VAL A 32 8.81 5.55 7.18
C VAL A 32 7.97 6.78 7.55
N VAL A 33 8.51 7.67 8.39
CA VAL A 33 7.87 8.93 8.76
C VAL A 33 7.64 9.80 7.53
N MET A 34 8.61 9.90 6.63
CA MET A 34 8.48 10.69 5.40
C MET A 34 7.38 10.15 4.48
N ILE A 35 7.30 8.84 4.27
CA ILE A 35 6.17 8.20 3.55
C ILE A 35 4.84 8.48 4.27
N GLY A 36 4.83 8.41 5.61
CA GLY A 36 3.66 8.69 6.43
C GLY A 36 3.16 10.12 6.28
N ILE A 37 4.07 11.10 6.27
CA ILE A 37 3.76 12.52 6.06
C ILE A 37 3.18 12.73 4.66
N PHE A 38 3.74 12.12 3.62
CA PHE A 38 3.16 12.22 2.27
C PHE A 38 1.76 11.60 2.21
N LYS A 39 1.55 10.43 2.83
CA LYS A 39 0.21 9.83 2.96
C LYS A 39 -0.74 10.74 3.75
N LEU A 40 -0.27 11.37 4.82
CA LEU A 40 -1.08 12.26 5.65
C LEU A 40 -1.41 13.56 4.92
N ILE A 41 -0.50 14.15 4.15
CA ILE A 41 -0.76 15.36 3.36
C ILE A 41 -1.67 15.04 2.15
N PHE A 42 -1.42 13.96 1.40
CA PHE A 42 -2.15 13.66 0.17
C PHE A 42 -3.50 12.96 0.39
N VAL A 43 -3.70 12.25 1.52
CA VAL A 43 -4.98 11.55 1.82
C VAL A 43 -5.88 12.38 2.75
N ARG A 44 -5.41 13.52 3.27
CA ARG A 44 -6.22 14.43 4.08
C ARG A 44 -7.05 15.36 3.19
N ALA A 45 -7.96 14.77 2.43
CA ALA A 45 -9.19 15.43 2.00
C ALA A 45 -10.29 15.18 3.06
N PRO A 46 -11.23 16.12 3.26
CA PRO A 46 -11.78 16.43 4.56
C PRO A 46 -12.91 15.50 5.00
N LYS A 47 -12.89 15.17 6.29
CA LYS A 47 -14.11 14.83 7.02
C LYS A 47 -14.91 16.11 7.24
N ALA A 48 -15.93 16.33 6.43
CA ALA A 48 -17.10 17.15 6.78
C ALA A 48 -18.31 16.20 6.86
N GLY A 49 -18.96 16.14 8.03
CA GLY A 49 -20.38 15.71 8.11
C GLY A 49 -21.28 16.95 8.02
N PRO A 50 -22.55 16.90 8.46
CA PRO A 50 -23.59 15.86 8.39
C PRO A 50 -24.90 16.39 7.73
N ALA A 51 -25.83 15.53 7.26
CA ALA A 51 -27.30 15.71 7.36
C ALA A 51 -28.07 14.72 6.45
N VAL A 52 -29.18 14.25 7.01
CA VAL A 52 -30.20 13.33 6.49
C VAL A 52 -31.20 14.00 5.53
N ALA A 53 -31.86 13.15 4.74
CA ALA A 53 -33.06 13.35 3.88
C ALA A 53 -32.80 13.90 2.46
N SER A 54 -33.32 13.35 1.35
CA SER A 54 -34.38 12.35 1.16
C SER A 54 -34.32 11.76 -0.25
N ALA A 55 -34.69 10.47 -0.33
CA ALA A 55 -35.43 9.83 -1.41
C ALA A 55 -34.79 9.56 -2.79
N VAL A 56 -34.67 8.24 -3.04
CA VAL A 56 -34.96 7.48 -4.27
C VAL A 56 -33.97 7.49 -5.43
N ALA A 57 -33.00 6.58 -5.36
CA ALA A 57 -32.89 5.55 -6.38
C ALA A 57 -32.36 4.27 -5.73
N SER A 58 -33.26 3.31 -5.61
CA SER A 58 -33.00 1.96 -5.12
C SER A 58 -31.98 1.23 -6.00
N THR A 59 -31.22 0.35 -5.34
CA THR A 59 -30.59 -0.84 -5.91
C THR A 59 -29.21 -0.67 -6.56
N ALA A 60 -28.17 -0.75 -5.72
CA ALA A 60 -27.27 -1.91 -5.80
C ALA A 60 -26.57 -2.04 -4.44
N VAL A 61 -27.09 -2.96 -3.62
CA VAL A 61 -26.29 -3.59 -2.59
C VAL A 61 -24.96 -3.99 -3.21
N ALA A 62 -23.86 -3.52 -2.62
CA ALA A 62 -22.55 -4.07 -2.87
C ALA A 62 -22.58 -5.53 -2.43
N SER A 63 -23.06 -6.42 -3.31
CA SER A 63 -22.75 -7.83 -3.19
C SER A 63 -21.24 -7.94 -3.22
N PRO A 64 -20.61 -8.65 -2.26
CA PRO A 64 -19.21 -8.99 -2.39
C PRO A 64 -19.04 -9.64 -3.77
N SER A 65 -18.16 -9.05 -4.58
CA SER A 65 -17.81 -9.62 -5.88
C SER A 65 -17.44 -11.09 -5.67
N PRO A 66 -18.07 -12.04 -6.37
CA PRO A 66 -17.97 -13.47 -6.04
C PRO A 66 -16.55 -14.06 -6.13
N ASN A 67 -15.59 -13.30 -6.67
CA ASN A 67 -14.22 -13.75 -6.92
C ASN A 67 -13.14 -12.98 -6.11
N GLY A 68 -13.50 -12.26 -5.04
CA GLY A 68 -12.51 -11.54 -4.21
C GLY A 68 -11.78 -10.41 -4.94
N VAL A 69 -12.32 -9.96 -6.07
CA VAL A 69 -11.80 -8.81 -6.84
C VAL A 69 -12.37 -7.53 -6.25
N ASP A 70 -11.47 -6.64 -5.86
CA ASP A 70 -11.78 -5.34 -5.28
C ASP A 70 -12.64 -4.52 -6.25
N GLY A 71 -13.71 -3.90 -5.75
CA GLY A 71 -14.64 -3.11 -6.59
C GLY A 71 -13.96 -1.92 -7.27
N SER A 72 -12.88 -1.42 -6.67
CA SER A 72 -12.00 -0.40 -7.25
C SER A 72 -11.33 -0.85 -8.55
N VAL A 73 -10.89 -2.10 -8.63
CA VAL A 73 -10.26 -2.70 -9.82
C VAL A 73 -11.29 -2.87 -10.93
N VAL A 74 -12.50 -3.34 -10.57
CA VAL A 74 -13.61 -3.46 -11.54
C VAL A 74 -13.97 -2.10 -12.12
N ALA A 75 -14.07 -1.05 -11.29
CA ALA A 75 -14.35 0.30 -11.74
C ALA A 75 -13.27 0.85 -12.70
N ALA A 76 -11.99 0.60 -12.39
CA ALA A 76 -10.88 1.01 -13.26
C ALA A 76 -10.90 0.28 -14.61
N ILE A 77 -11.16 -1.03 -14.61
CA ILE A 77 -11.27 -1.84 -15.84
C ILE A 77 -12.44 -1.33 -16.69
N VAL A 78 -13.61 -1.09 -16.08
CA VAL A 78 -14.80 -0.59 -16.79
C VAL A 78 -14.56 0.81 -17.36
N ALA A 79 -13.93 1.72 -16.61
CA ALA A 79 -13.60 3.06 -17.09
C ALA A 79 -12.62 3.03 -18.27
N ALA A 80 -11.62 2.15 -18.23
CA ALA A 80 -10.67 1.96 -19.31
C ALA A 80 -11.35 1.40 -20.58
N ILE A 81 -12.19 0.37 -20.43
CA ILE A 81 -12.94 -0.21 -21.56
C ILE A 81 -13.93 0.79 -22.14
N ALA A 82 -14.66 1.53 -21.30
CA ALA A 82 -15.59 2.56 -21.76
C ALA A 82 -14.87 3.65 -22.58
N SER A 83 -13.67 4.05 -22.15
CA SER A 83 -12.83 5.01 -22.90
C SER A 83 -12.29 4.43 -24.21
N ALA A 84 -11.88 3.16 -24.22
CA ALA A 84 -11.32 2.51 -25.40
C ALA A 84 -12.38 2.14 -26.45
N SER A 85 -13.56 1.71 -26.01
CA SER A 85 -14.65 1.27 -26.90
C SER A 85 -15.64 2.38 -27.24
N GLY A 86 -15.60 3.53 -26.56
CA GLY A 86 -16.54 4.64 -26.77
C GLY A 86 -17.98 4.33 -26.34
N VAL A 87 -18.18 3.26 -25.55
CA VAL A 87 -19.48 2.80 -25.06
C VAL A 87 -19.62 3.21 -23.58
N PRO A 88 -20.76 3.76 -23.14
CA PRO A 88 -20.95 4.15 -21.75
C PRO A 88 -20.88 2.94 -20.81
N ALA A 89 -20.29 3.13 -19.63
CA ALA A 89 -20.10 2.09 -18.62
C ALA A 89 -21.40 1.34 -18.25
N SER A 90 -22.56 2.00 -18.34
CA SER A 90 -23.87 1.40 -18.08
C SER A 90 -24.29 0.34 -19.11
N SER A 91 -23.71 0.34 -20.30
CA SER A 91 -23.94 -0.68 -21.33
C SER A 91 -22.96 -1.86 -21.24
N LEU A 92 -21.97 -1.79 -20.36
CA LEU A 92 -20.97 -2.86 -20.18
C LEU A 92 -21.42 -3.82 -19.07
N ARG A 93 -21.55 -5.10 -19.40
CA ARG A 93 -21.72 -6.18 -18.41
C ARG A 93 -20.50 -7.08 -18.39
N ILE A 94 -19.81 -7.09 -17.25
CA ILE A 94 -18.65 -7.94 -17.02
C ILE A 94 -19.12 -9.33 -16.59
N ALA A 95 -18.82 -10.34 -17.40
CA ALA A 95 -19.25 -11.72 -17.16
C ALA A 95 -18.31 -12.49 -16.22
N SER A 96 -17.00 -12.30 -16.36
CA SER A 96 -15.97 -12.92 -15.51
C SER A 96 -14.73 -12.05 -15.44
N ILE A 97 -14.10 -12.01 -14.27
CA ILE A 97 -12.75 -11.48 -14.07
C ILE A 97 -11.90 -12.62 -13.51
N GLU A 98 -10.86 -12.98 -14.26
CA GLU A 98 -9.85 -13.93 -13.85
C GLU A 98 -8.48 -13.26 -13.97
N ARG A 99 -7.64 -13.43 -12.96
CA ARG A 99 -6.24 -12.98 -13.02
C ARG A 99 -5.45 -14.02 -13.80
N SER A 100 -5.05 -13.68 -15.02
CA SER A 100 -4.20 -14.54 -15.83
C SER A 100 -2.72 -14.39 -15.46
N GLY A 101 -1.99 -15.51 -15.39
CA GLY A 101 -0.55 -15.56 -15.14
C GLY A 101 -0.15 -16.08 -13.76
N PHE A 102 1.16 -16.14 -13.53
CA PHE A 102 1.70 -16.49 -12.21
C PHE A 102 1.38 -15.37 -11.21
N ASN A 103 0.75 -15.74 -10.09
CA ASN A 103 0.52 -14.83 -8.94
C ASN A 103 1.83 -14.55 -8.16
N THR A 104 2.96 -15.02 -8.68
CA THR A 104 4.27 -14.76 -8.10
C THR A 104 4.67 -13.33 -8.46
N PRO A 105 4.99 -12.47 -7.48
CA PRO A 105 5.50 -11.15 -7.78
C PRO A 105 6.81 -11.25 -8.56
N ALA A 106 7.16 -10.22 -9.34
CA ALA A 106 8.32 -10.24 -10.24
C ALA A 106 9.64 -10.64 -9.55
N TRP A 107 9.79 -10.39 -8.25
CA TRP A 107 10.95 -10.78 -7.44
C TRP A 107 10.98 -12.28 -7.07
N GLY A 108 9.85 -12.98 -7.07
CA GLY A 108 9.78 -14.41 -6.73
C GLY A 108 10.24 -15.35 -7.87
N HIS A 109 10.54 -14.81 -9.05
CA HIS A 109 11.19 -15.56 -10.12
C HIS A 109 12.69 -15.73 -9.91
N VAL A 110 13.33 -14.85 -9.12
CA VAL A 110 14.79 -14.82 -8.95
C VAL A 110 15.29 -15.94 -8.04
N ASP A 111 14.45 -16.44 -7.13
CA ASP A 111 14.82 -17.47 -6.14
C ASP A 111 14.67 -18.92 -6.67
N ARG A 112 14.06 -19.10 -7.85
CA ARG A 112 13.77 -20.43 -8.44
C ARG A 112 14.60 -20.77 -9.69
N ALA A 113 15.59 -19.95 -10.02
CA ALA A 113 16.48 -20.15 -11.16
C ALA A 113 17.76 -20.90 -10.75
#